data_AF-D4VLC6-F1
#
_entry.id   AF-D4VLC6-F1
#
_cell.length_a   1.000
_cell.length_b   1.000
_cell.length_c   1.000
_cell.angle_alpha   90.00
_cell.angle_beta   90.00
_cell.angle_gamma   90.00
#
_symmetry.space_group_name_H-M   'P 1'
#
loop_
_entity.id
_entity.type
_entity.pdbx_description
1 polymer ?
#
loop_
_entity_poly.entity_id
_entity_poly.type
_entity_poly.pdbx_seq_one_letter_code
_entity_poly.pdbx_strand_id
1 'polypeptide(L)'
;MISFMKEVAEGLRKSGNYGTAHVYRSSMNAIIAFNGSRNLSFKKVNQEFLKSFETYLREKDCSWNTVSTYMRTLRAVYNRAVDRRMASYIPHHFRYVYTGTRADRKRALEKEDMERLMKELPKQIHQGREELQRTRAYFFLMFMLRGMPFVDLAYLKKQDMVGNVLTYRRRKTGRLLTVTLLPETMKLIKKYMNTDSASPYLFPILTGGESTEATYREYQIALRNFNYQLLLLKQVLALTSDLSSYAAKHHTISI
;
A
#
# COMPACT_ATOMS: atom_id res chain seq x y z
N MET A 1 2.76 4.47 -28.45
CA MET A 1 3.16 4.45 -27.03
C MET A 1 2.03 3.98 -26.10
N ILE A 2 0.82 4.54 -26.15
CA ILE A 2 -0.27 4.15 -25.23
C ILE A 2 -0.62 2.65 -25.32
N SER A 3 -0.68 2.10 -26.54
CA SER A 3 -0.85 0.65 -26.76
C SER A 3 0.23 -0.19 -26.06
N PHE A 4 1.48 0.23 -26.17
CA PHE A 4 2.62 -0.40 -25.51
C PHE A 4 2.54 -0.32 -23.97
N MET A 5 2.13 0.84 -23.42
CA MET A 5 1.88 0.97 -21.97
C MET A 5 0.80 -0.02 -21.49
N LYS A 6 -0.26 -0.18 -22.28
CA LYS A 6 -1.34 -1.13 -21.99
C LYS A 6 -0.84 -2.57 -21.99
N GLU A 7 -0.05 -2.96 -23.00
CA GLU A 7 0.58 -4.28 -23.08
C GLU A 7 1.46 -4.55 -21.85
N VAL A 8 2.31 -3.60 -21.49
CA VAL A 8 3.19 -3.70 -20.32
C VAL A 8 2.39 -3.84 -19.02
N ALA A 9 1.36 -3.03 -18.83
CA ALA A 9 0.49 -3.11 -17.65
C ALA A 9 -0.22 -4.46 -17.57
N GLU A 10 -0.63 -5.00 -18.71
CA GLU A 10 -1.30 -6.29 -18.80
C GLU A 10 -0.36 -7.46 -18.52
N GLY A 11 0.89 -7.40 -19.01
CA GLY A 11 1.94 -8.35 -18.65
C GLY A 11 2.22 -8.38 -17.14
N LEU A 12 2.31 -7.20 -16.51
CA LEU A 12 2.45 -7.07 -15.05
C LEU A 12 1.25 -7.66 -14.30
N ARG A 13 0.03 -7.46 -14.80
CA ARG A 13 -1.17 -8.05 -14.18
C ARG A 13 -1.14 -9.57 -14.26
N LYS A 14 -0.84 -10.13 -15.44
CA LYS A 14 -0.75 -11.58 -15.68
C LYS A 14 0.36 -12.23 -14.84
N SER A 15 1.44 -11.52 -14.55
CA SER A 15 2.52 -11.99 -13.67
C SER A 15 2.23 -11.79 -12.17
N GLY A 16 1.00 -11.47 -11.78
CA GLY A 16 0.61 -11.24 -10.37
C GLY A 16 1.05 -9.91 -9.76
N ASN A 17 1.68 -9.01 -10.53
CA ASN A 17 2.15 -7.71 -10.07
C ASN A 17 1.02 -6.65 -10.11
N TYR A 18 -0.11 -6.95 -9.47
CA TYR A 18 -1.34 -6.15 -9.55
C TYR A 18 -1.16 -4.69 -9.14
N GLY A 19 -0.41 -4.41 -8.06
CA GLY A 19 -0.13 -3.05 -7.60
C GLY A 19 0.67 -2.24 -8.61
N THR A 20 1.71 -2.84 -9.21
CA THR A 20 2.52 -2.17 -10.24
C THR A 20 1.70 -1.99 -11.53
N ALA A 21 0.91 -2.99 -11.92
CA ALA A 21 0.00 -2.89 -13.06
C ALA A 21 -1.01 -1.73 -12.90
N HIS A 22 -1.57 -1.56 -11.70
CA HIS A 22 -2.45 -0.44 -11.37
C HIS A 22 -1.74 0.90 -11.55
N VAL A 23 -0.51 1.07 -11.04
CA VAL A 23 0.27 2.30 -11.23
C VAL A 23 0.49 2.60 -12.72
N TYR A 24 0.84 1.59 -13.52
CA TYR A 24 1.01 1.75 -14.97
C TYR A 24 -0.27 2.21 -15.66
N ARG A 25 -1.43 1.64 -15.29
CA ARG A 25 -2.74 2.05 -15.82
C ARG A 25 -3.09 3.49 -15.41
N SER A 26 -2.86 3.86 -14.14
CA SER A 26 -3.09 5.24 -13.67
C SER A 26 -2.19 6.25 -14.39
N SER A 27 -0.90 5.95 -14.56
CA SER A 27 0.02 6.81 -15.31
C SER A 27 -0.38 6.92 -16.79
N MET A 28 -0.79 5.82 -17.41
CA MET A 28 -1.28 5.82 -18.79
C MET A 28 -2.52 6.72 -18.95
N ASN A 29 -3.48 6.63 -18.03
CA ASN A 29 -4.68 7.46 -18.06
C ASN A 29 -4.35 8.95 -17.89
N ALA A 30 -3.41 9.29 -17.00
CA ALA A 30 -2.95 10.68 -16.84
C ALA A 30 -2.28 11.21 -18.13
N ILE A 31 -1.48 10.38 -18.81
CA ILE A 31 -0.85 10.74 -20.09
C ILE A 31 -1.91 10.92 -21.19
N ILE A 32 -2.92 10.05 -21.26
CA ILE A 32 -4.02 10.19 -22.23
C ILE A 32 -4.78 11.51 -21.98
N ALA A 33 -5.07 11.83 -20.72
CA ALA A 33 -5.76 13.06 -20.35
C ALA A 33 -4.93 14.31 -20.72
N PHE A 34 -3.62 14.28 -20.50
CA PHE A 34 -2.71 15.35 -20.91
C PHE A 34 -2.57 15.49 -22.44
N ASN A 35 -2.38 14.37 -23.14
CA ASN A 35 -2.18 14.36 -24.59
C ASN A 35 -3.48 14.61 -25.38
N GLY A 36 -4.65 14.55 -24.74
CA GLY A 36 -5.96 14.71 -25.36
C GLY A 36 -6.36 13.56 -26.30
N SER A 37 -5.52 12.54 -26.48
CA SER A 37 -5.81 11.39 -27.34
C SER A 37 -5.05 10.14 -26.91
N ARG A 38 -5.52 8.98 -27.35
CA ARG A 38 -4.82 7.69 -27.20
C ARG A 38 -3.66 7.52 -28.19
N ASN A 39 -3.56 8.41 -29.18
CA ASN A 39 -2.53 8.37 -30.21
C ASN A 39 -1.32 9.20 -29.77
N LEU A 40 -0.38 8.55 -29.10
CA LEU A 40 0.90 9.13 -28.72
C LEU A 40 2.05 8.33 -29.34
N SER A 41 2.82 8.98 -30.21
CA SER A 41 4.06 8.44 -30.77
C SER A 41 5.21 8.63 -29.79
N PHE A 42 6.17 7.70 -29.75
CA PHE A 42 7.39 7.86 -28.95
C PHE A 42 8.23 9.07 -29.38
N LYS A 43 8.15 9.46 -30.66
CA LYS A 43 8.84 10.66 -31.19
C LYS A 43 8.33 11.98 -30.58
N LYS A 44 7.06 12.01 -30.14
CA LYS A 44 6.46 13.19 -29.48
C LYS A 44 6.87 13.32 -28.01
N VAL A 45 7.36 12.25 -27.39
CA VAL A 45 7.83 12.28 -26.01
C VAL A 45 9.28 12.72 -26.03
N ASN A 46 9.50 14.03 -26.07
CA ASN A 46 10.79 14.68 -25.93
C ASN A 46 10.88 15.38 -24.54
N GLN A 47 12.00 16.07 -24.26
CA GLN A 47 12.19 16.77 -22.98
C GLN A 47 11.12 17.84 -22.70
N GLU A 48 10.68 18.56 -23.74
CA GLU A 48 9.62 19.57 -23.62
C GLU A 48 8.29 18.94 -23.24
N PHE A 49 7.87 17.87 -23.92
CA PHE A 49 6.68 17.09 -23.57
C PHE A 49 6.73 16.61 -22.12
N LEU A 50 7.88 16.07 -21.69
CA LEU A 50 8.06 15.60 -20.32
C LEU A 50 7.91 16.75 -19.31
N LYS A 51 8.45 17.93 -19.61
CA LYS A 51 8.33 19.10 -18.75
C LYS A 51 6.90 19.64 -18.70
N SER A 52 6.24 19.75 -19.84
CA SER A 52 4.82 20.16 -19.91
C SER A 52 3.92 19.16 -19.19
N PHE A 53 4.20 17.86 -19.29
CA PHE A 53 3.45 16.85 -18.54
C PHE A 53 3.69 16.96 -17.03
N GLU A 54 4.90 17.27 -16.58
CA GLU A 54 5.19 17.55 -15.17
C GLU A 54 4.36 18.73 -14.65
N THR A 55 4.38 19.84 -15.38
CA THR A 55 3.63 21.05 -15.04
C THR A 55 2.13 20.75 -14.98
N TYR A 56 1.58 20.06 -15.98
CA TYR A 56 0.18 19.62 -16.00
C TYR A 56 -0.20 18.81 -14.75
N LEU A 57 0.65 17.87 -14.32
CA LEU A 57 0.37 17.08 -13.11
C LEU A 57 0.34 17.97 -11.87
N ARG A 58 1.21 18.98 -11.79
CA ARG A 58 1.24 19.94 -10.68
C ARG A 58 0.02 20.86 -10.68
N GLU A 59 -0.45 21.29 -11.85
CA GLU A 59 -1.69 22.06 -12.02
C GLU A 59 -2.94 21.26 -11.67
N LYS A 60 -2.87 19.92 -11.73
CA LYS A 60 -3.91 19.00 -11.23
C LYS A 60 -3.76 18.66 -9.75
N ASP A 61 -3.05 19.49 -8.99
CA ASP A 61 -2.78 19.31 -7.55
C ASP A 61 -2.15 17.97 -7.18
N CYS A 62 -1.48 17.28 -8.12
CA CYS A 62 -0.80 16.03 -7.81
C CYS A 62 0.39 16.31 -6.89
N SER A 63 0.49 15.57 -5.79
CA SER A 63 1.67 15.60 -4.91
C SER A 63 2.97 15.31 -5.69
N TRP A 64 4.10 15.83 -5.25
CA TRP A 64 5.40 15.53 -5.87
C TRP A 64 5.71 14.03 -5.93
N ASN A 65 5.23 13.24 -4.96
CA ASN A 65 5.36 11.79 -4.98
C ASN A 65 4.50 11.14 -6.08
N THR A 66 3.31 11.67 -6.34
CA THR A 66 2.47 11.26 -7.47
C THR A 66 3.15 11.61 -8.80
N VAL A 67 3.64 12.84 -8.94
CA VAL A 67 4.39 13.29 -10.13
C VAL A 67 5.59 12.38 -10.41
N SER A 68 6.43 12.14 -9.40
CA SER A 68 7.58 11.24 -9.51
C SER A 68 7.18 9.82 -9.88
N THR A 69 6.09 9.31 -9.32
CA THR A 69 5.59 7.96 -9.64
C THR A 69 5.21 7.87 -11.12
N TYR A 70 4.51 8.86 -11.66
CA TYR A 70 4.11 8.87 -13.06
C TYR A 70 5.31 9.08 -13.99
N MET A 71 6.24 9.99 -13.64
CA MET A 71 7.47 10.22 -14.41
C MET A 71 8.38 9.00 -14.45
N ARG A 72 8.57 8.30 -13.32
CA ARG A 72 9.36 7.05 -13.28
C ARG A 72 8.68 5.92 -14.06
N THR A 73 7.35 5.87 -14.04
CA THR A 73 6.58 4.90 -14.83
C THR A 73 6.73 5.16 -16.33
N LEU A 74 6.61 6.43 -16.75
CA LEU A 74 6.84 6.85 -18.12
C LEU A 74 8.28 6.55 -18.57
N ARG A 75 9.28 6.83 -17.72
CA ARG A 75 10.69 6.48 -17.96
C ARG A 75 10.88 4.98 -18.15
N ALA A 76 10.29 4.15 -17.30
CA ALA A 76 10.38 2.70 -17.40
C ALA A 76 9.76 2.18 -18.71
N VAL A 77 8.61 2.72 -19.11
CA VAL A 77 7.97 2.38 -20.40
C VAL A 77 8.85 2.80 -21.57
N TYR A 78 9.38 4.02 -21.55
CA TYR A 78 10.21 4.53 -22.64
C TYR A 78 11.48 3.68 -22.79
N ASN A 79 12.17 3.38 -21.70
CA ASN A 79 13.35 2.53 -21.71
C ASN A 79 13.05 1.12 -22.26
N ARG A 80 11.95 0.50 -21.84
CA ARG A 80 11.51 -0.79 -22.42
C ARG A 80 11.22 -0.71 -23.92
N ALA A 81 10.72 0.43 -24.41
CA ALA A 81 10.48 0.65 -25.82
C ALA A 81 11.80 0.82 -26.60
N VAL A 82 12.81 1.44 -25.99
CA VAL A 82 14.18 1.52 -26.53
C VAL A 82 14.78 0.12 -26.65
N ASP A 83 14.69 -0.69 -25.59
CA ASP A 83 15.19 -2.08 -25.59
C ASP A 83 14.55 -2.93 -26.70
N ARG A 84 13.27 -2.67 -27.00
CA ARG A 84 12.52 -3.32 -28.08
C ARG A 84 12.64 -2.62 -29.45
N ARG A 85 13.53 -1.65 -29.60
CA ARG A 85 13.76 -0.87 -30.83
C ARG A 85 12.51 -0.14 -31.37
N MET A 86 11.56 0.16 -30.50
CA MET A 86 10.33 0.90 -30.81
C MET A 86 10.49 2.42 -30.60
N ALA A 87 11.50 2.83 -29.84
CA ALA A 87 11.85 4.21 -29.56
C ALA A 87 13.37 4.41 -29.68
N SER A 88 13.81 5.62 -30.00
CA SER A 88 15.23 5.97 -30.06
C SER A 88 15.79 6.20 -28.65
N TYR A 89 17.04 5.81 -28.44
CA TYR A 89 17.75 6.17 -27.21
C TYR A 89 18.05 7.68 -27.21
N ILE A 90 17.71 8.36 -26.10
CA ILE A 90 17.98 9.78 -25.90
C ILE A 90 18.75 9.95 -24.59
N PRO A 91 20.02 10.39 -24.62
CA PRO A 91 20.78 10.68 -23.42
C PRO A 91 20.07 11.70 -22.52
N HIS A 92 20.06 11.45 -21.21
CA HIS A 92 19.49 12.37 -20.22
C HIS A 92 18.01 12.75 -20.45
N HIS A 93 17.24 11.90 -21.14
CA HIS A 93 15.88 12.22 -21.58
C HIS A 93 14.94 12.72 -20.46
N PHE A 94 15.05 12.17 -19.26
CA PHE A 94 14.23 12.55 -18.11
C PHE A 94 15.01 13.34 -17.05
N ARG A 95 16.12 13.99 -17.40
CA ARG A 95 17.00 14.70 -16.45
C ARG A 95 16.34 15.91 -15.79
N TYR A 96 15.50 16.63 -16.54
CA TYR A 96 14.91 17.91 -16.10
C TYR A 96 13.49 17.81 -15.53
N VAL A 97 13.04 16.58 -15.26
CA VAL A 97 11.76 16.30 -14.59
C VAL A 97 11.96 15.60 -13.27
N TYR A 98 11.07 15.87 -12.33
CA TYR A 98 11.11 15.35 -10.98
C TYR A 98 10.86 13.85 -10.95
N THR A 99 11.86 13.12 -10.48
CA THR A 99 11.80 11.66 -10.25
C THR A 99 12.27 11.28 -8.85
N GLY A 100 12.40 12.25 -7.96
CA GLY A 100 12.80 12.07 -6.55
C GLY A 100 11.67 11.55 -5.66
N THR A 101 11.95 11.40 -4.37
CA THR A 101 10.96 11.02 -3.34
C THR A 101 10.96 12.07 -2.24
N ARG A 102 9.78 12.51 -1.78
CA ARG A 102 9.62 13.36 -0.60
C ARG A 102 9.10 12.56 0.59
N ALA A 103 9.70 12.77 1.75
CA ALA A 103 9.33 12.13 3.03
C ALA A 103 8.89 13.19 4.07
N ASP A 104 8.13 14.19 3.63
CA ASP A 104 7.75 15.38 4.37
C ASP A 104 6.67 15.18 5.44
N ARG A 105 6.09 13.98 5.57
CA ARG A 105 5.03 13.70 6.57
C ARG A 105 5.58 12.90 7.74
N LYS A 106 5.37 13.42 8.97
CA LYS A 106 5.54 12.65 10.22
C LYS A 106 4.56 11.48 10.20
N ARG A 107 5.07 10.26 10.43
CA ARG A 107 4.29 9.00 10.30
C ARG A 107 4.17 8.22 11.59
N ALA A 108 4.96 8.57 12.61
CA ALA A 108 4.86 7.99 13.93
C ALA A 108 3.82 8.79 14.74
N LEU A 109 2.95 8.08 15.47
CA LEU A 109 2.11 8.62 16.53
C LEU A 109 3.00 9.17 17.66
N GLU A 110 2.55 10.24 18.30
CA GLU A 110 3.16 10.69 19.55
C GLU A 110 2.89 9.68 20.68
N LYS A 111 3.69 9.76 21.74
CA LYS A 111 3.52 8.91 22.93
C LYS A 111 2.13 9.08 23.54
N GLU A 112 1.63 10.30 23.63
CA GLU A 112 0.32 10.63 24.19
C GLU A 112 -0.82 9.99 23.38
N ASP A 113 -0.69 9.95 22.05
CA ASP A 113 -1.69 9.31 21.18
C ASP A 113 -1.64 7.78 21.30
N MET A 114 -0.44 7.20 21.49
CA MET A 114 -0.30 5.77 21.78
C MET A 114 -0.96 5.40 23.12
N GLU A 115 -0.75 6.20 24.16
CA GLU A 115 -1.40 6.00 25.47
C GLU A 115 -2.93 6.09 25.35
N ARG A 116 -3.46 7.06 24.58
CA ARG A 116 -4.90 7.16 24.29
C ARG A 116 -5.42 5.95 23.53
N LEU A 117 -4.66 5.43 22.57
CA LEU A 117 -5.03 4.23 21.81
C LEU A 117 -5.11 2.99 22.72
N MET A 118 -4.26 2.90 23.74
CA MET A 118 -4.24 1.77 24.69
C MET A 118 -5.42 1.79 25.68
N LYS A 119 -6.05 2.94 25.90
CA LYS A 119 -7.23 3.05 26.78
C LYS A 119 -8.44 2.32 26.21
N GLU A 120 -9.41 2.00 27.05
CA GLU A 120 -10.69 1.44 26.59
C GLU A 120 -11.45 2.42 25.69
N LEU A 121 -12.17 1.89 24.69
CA LEU A 121 -13.04 2.72 23.87
C LEU A 121 -14.19 3.28 24.73
N PRO A 122 -14.55 4.57 24.56
CA PRO A 122 -15.70 5.18 25.22
C PRO A 122 -16.96 4.29 25.18
N LYS A 123 -17.64 4.15 26.31
CA LYS A 123 -18.81 3.26 26.45
C LYS A 123 -20.02 3.74 25.64
N GLN A 124 -20.06 5.02 25.28
CA GLN A 124 -21.13 5.68 24.53
C GLN A 124 -21.13 5.36 23.03
N ILE A 125 -20.14 4.60 22.54
CA ILE A 125 -20.12 4.15 21.15
C ILE A 125 -21.04 2.94 21.02
N HIS A 126 -22.24 3.17 20.49
CA HIS A 126 -23.24 2.11 20.36
C HIS A 126 -23.15 1.37 19.03
N GLN A 127 -22.93 2.09 17.92
CA GLN A 127 -22.81 1.51 16.58
C GLN A 127 -21.35 1.32 16.18
N GLY A 128 -21.01 0.17 15.59
CA GLY A 128 -19.68 -0.11 15.05
C GLY A 128 -18.57 -0.30 16.10
N ARG A 129 -18.89 -0.33 17.40
CA ARG A 129 -17.90 -0.48 18.48
C ARG A 129 -17.05 -1.73 18.33
N GLU A 130 -17.66 -2.85 17.95
CA GLU A 130 -16.95 -4.11 17.72
C GLU A 130 -15.92 -3.98 16.59
N GLU A 131 -16.29 -3.32 15.50
CA GLU A 131 -15.39 -3.09 14.36
C GLU A 131 -14.22 -2.17 14.71
N LEU A 132 -14.49 -1.11 15.47
CA LEU A 132 -13.45 -0.23 16.01
C LEU A 132 -12.51 -0.99 16.94
N GLN A 133 -13.05 -1.84 17.81
CA GLN A 133 -12.26 -2.66 18.72
C GLN A 133 -11.39 -3.67 17.96
N ARG A 134 -11.94 -4.32 16.93
CA ARG A 134 -11.20 -5.23 16.03
C ARG A 134 -10.11 -4.50 15.27
N THR A 135 -10.41 -3.33 14.70
CA THR A 135 -9.44 -2.47 14.02
C THR A 135 -8.31 -2.07 14.96
N ARG A 136 -8.63 -1.66 16.18
CA ARG A 136 -7.66 -1.31 17.22
C ARG A 136 -6.77 -2.50 17.58
N ALA A 137 -7.36 -3.69 17.74
CA ALA A 137 -6.61 -4.91 18.00
C ALA A 137 -5.65 -5.27 16.86
N TYR A 138 -6.10 -5.20 15.61
CA TYR A 138 -5.23 -5.41 14.45
C TYR A 138 -4.11 -4.38 14.36
N PHE A 139 -4.38 -3.12 14.66
CA PHE A 139 -3.34 -2.09 14.72
C PHE A 139 -2.27 -2.42 15.80
N PHE A 140 -2.68 -2.90 16.98
CA PHE A 140 -1.74 -3.34 18.00
C PHE A 140 -0.97 -4.61 17.61
N LEU A 141 -1.63 -5.59 16.99
CA LEU A 141 -0.94 -6.76 16.45
C LEU A 141 0.12 -6.36 15.42
N MET A 142 -0.21 -5.42 14.52
CA MET A 142 0.76 -4.89 13.57
C MET A 142 1.99 -4.31 14.28
N PHE A 143 1.80 -3.54 15.36
CA PHE A 143 2.90 -3.01 16.16
C PHE A 143 3.72 -4.13 16.85
N MET A 144 3.05 -5.00 17.62
CA MET A 144 3.69 -6.08 18.39
C MET A 144 4.43 -7.08 17.49
N LEU A 145 3.97 -7.29 16.25
CA LEU A 145 4.58 -8.19 15.28
C LEU A 145 5.68 -7.52 14.45
N ARG A 146 6.52 -6.70 15.10
CA ARG A 146 7.66 -5.96 14.51
C ARG A 146 7.23 -4.96 13.43
N GLY A 147 6.23 -4.14 13.70
CA GLY A 147 5.75 -3.11 12.76
C GLY A 147 5.25 -3.70 11.44
N MET A 148 4.48 -4.78 11.53
CA MET A 148 3.93 -5.50 10.38
C MET A 148 3.00 -4.62 9.55
N PRO A 149 3.25 -4.42 8.23
CA PRO A 149 2.30 -3.80 7.34
C PRO A 149 0.99 -4.59 7.28
N PHE A 150 -0.12 -3.87 7.09
CA PHE A 150 -1.46 -4.50 7.02
C PHE A 150 -1.56 -5.59 5.94
N VAL A 151 -0.85 -5.45 4.82
CA VAL A 151 -0.81 -6.50 3.77
C VAL A 151 -0.19 -7.80 4.27
N ASP A 152 0.78 -7.76 5.17
CA ASP A 152 1.37 -8.99 5.71
C ASP A 152 0.40 -9.60 6.74
N LEU A 153 -0.28 -8.77 7.55
CA LEU A 153 -1.30 -9.22 8.50
C LEU A 153 -2.48 -9.90 7.79
N ALA A 154 -2.98 -9.29 6.72
CA ALA A 154 -4.12 -9.79 5.95
C ALA A 154 -3.85 -11.16 5.30
N TYR A 155 -2.60 -11.42 4.90
CA TYR A 155 -2.20 -12.66 4.23
C TYR A 155 -1.51 -13.68 5.15
N LEU A 156 -1.42 -13.38 6.45
CA LEU A 156 -0.84 -14.29 7.43
C LEU A 156 -1.68 -15.56 7.51
N LYS A 157 -1.05 -16.73 7.53
CA LYS A 157 -1.73 -18.03 7.52
C LYS A 157 -1.69 -18.69 8.90
N LYS A 158 -2.63 -19.59 9.15
CA LYS A 158 -2.65 -20.38 10.40
C LYS A 158 -1.39 -21.21 10.58
N GLN A 159 -0.91 -21.82 9.50
CA GLN A 159 0.33 -22.60 9.48
C GLN A 159 1.59 -21.78 9.81
N ASP A 160 1.55 -20.45 9.68
CA ASP A 160 2.67 -19.57 9.99
C ASP A 160 2.91 -19.49 11.51
N MET A 161 1.95 -19.95 12.32
CA MET A 161 2.00 -19.96 13.77
C MET A 161 2.13 -21.39 14.31
N VAL A 162 3.22 -21.67 15.03
CA VAL A 162 3.46 -22.95 15.71
C VAL A 162 3.73 -22.68 17.18
N GLY A 163 2.83 -23.14 18.06
CA GLY A 163 2.89 -22.81 19.49
C GLY A 163 2.78 -21.30 19.71
N ASN A 164 3.83 -20.70 20.29
CA ASN A 164 3.95 -19.25 20.49
C ASN A 164 4.94 -18.60 19.50
N VAL A 165 5.30 -19.25 18.40
CA VAL A 165 6.23 -18.70 17.41
C VAL A 165 5.49 -18.43 16.11
N LEU A 166 5.61 -17.19 15.61
CA LEU A 166 5.08 -16.77 14.31
C LEU A 166 6.23 -16.58 13.31
N THR A 167 6.21 -17.33 12.20
CA THR A 167 7.19 -17.22 11.11
C THR A 167 6.50 -16.84 9.83
N TYR A 168 6.86 -15.69 9.24
CA TYR A 168 6.19 -15.15 8.06
C TYR A 168 7.17 -14.46 7.10
N ARG A 169 6.77 -14.35 5.82
CA ARG A 169 7.56 -13.69 4.78
C ARG A 169 6.95 -12.33 4.40
N ARG A 170 7.75 -11.27 4.47
CA ARG A 170 7.36 -9.92 4.03
C ARG A 170 6.97 -9.93 2.55
N ARG A 171 5.74 -9.50 2.21
CA ARG A 171 5.23 -9.53 0.83
C ARG A 171 6.02 -8.64 -0.12
N LYS A 172 6.46 -7.46 0.36
CA LYS A 172 7.18 -6.49 -0.47
C LYS A 172 8.65 -6.87 -0.70
N THR A 173 9.32 -7.41 0.31
CA THR A 173 10.78 -7.60 0.28
C THR A 173 11.23 -9.05 0.25
N GLY A 174 10.31 -10.00 0.46
CA GLY A 174 10.62 -11.43 0.55
C GLY A 174 11.38 -11.84 1.81
N ARG A 175 11.67 -10.90 2.73
CA ARG A 175 12.42 -11.19 3.97
C ARG A 175 11.60 -12.09 4.89
N LEU A 176 12.20 -13.21 5.31
CA LEU A 176 11.65 -14.08 6.35
C LEU A 176 11.87 -13.45 7.72
N LEU A 177 10.84 -13.49 8.57
CA LEU A 177 10.85 -12.99 9.93
C LEU A 177 10.25 -14.05 10.84
N THR A 178 10.85 -14.21 12.02
CA THR A 178 10.37 -15.09 13.08
C THR A 178 10.23 -14.27 14.36
N VAL A 179 9.08 -14.40 15.03
CA VAL A 179 8.74 -13.64 16.24
C VAL A 179 8.20 -14.60 17.28
N THR A 180 8.84 -14.65 18.45
CA THR A 180 8.27 -15.29 19.64
C THR A 180 7.21 -14.37 20.24
N LEU A 181 6.00 -14.90 20.40
CA LEU A 181 4.81 -14.17 20.82
C LEU A 181 4.73 -14.15 22.35
N LEU A 182 4.54 -12.95 22.90
CA LEU A 182 4.24 -12.75 24.32
C LEU A 182 2.82 -13.24 24.64
N PRO A 183 2.54 -13.62 25.91
CA PRO A 183 1.21 -14.07 26.32
C PRO A 183 0.08 -13.10 25.94
N GLU A 184 0.31 -11.80 26.04
CA GLU A 184 -0.63 -10.72 25.70
C GLU A 184 -0.92 -10.70 24.20
N THR A 185 0.11 -10.86 23.38
CA THR A 185 -0.03 -10.97 21.92
C THR A 185 -0.83 -12.21 21.56
N MET A 186 -0.54 -13.35 22.20
CA MET A 186 -1.28 -14.61 22.00
C MET A 186 -2.75 -14.48 22.37
N LYS A 187 -3.08 -13.83 23.49
CA LYS A 187 -4.47 -13.54 23.88
C LYS A 187 -5.19 -12.74 22.80
N LEU A 188 -4.54 -11.73 22.24
CA LEU A 188 -5.13 -10.87 21.22
C LEU A 188 -5.33 -11.62 19.89
N ILE A 189 -4.34 -12.42 19.48
CA ILE A 189 -4.46 -13.28 18.29
C ILE A 189 -5.64 -14.24 18.46
N LYS A 190 -5.70 -14.99 19.58
CA LYS A 190 -6.79 -15.96 19.83
C LYS A 190 -8.17 -15.32 19.83
N LYS A 191 -8.29 -14.07 20.28
CA LYS A 191 -9.57 -13.35 20.31
C LYS A 191 -10.09 -12.98 18.91
N TYR A 192 -9.21 -12.69 17.96
CA TYR A 192 -9.58 -12.18 16.63
C TYR A 192 -9.21 -13.11 15.47
N MET A 193 -8.60 -14.27 15.76
CA MET A 193 -8.21 -15.23 14.74
C MET A 193 -9.44 -15.83 14.06
N ASN A 194 -9.24 -16.28 12.82
CA ASN A 194 -10.29 -16.93 12.05
C ASN A 194 -10.56 -18.33 12.61
N THR A 195 -11.80 -18.57 13.05
CA THR A 195 -12.26 -19.85 13.60
C THR A 195 -12.70 -20.84 12.52
N ASP A 196 -12.93 -20.39 11.29
CA ASP A 196 -13.30 -21.27 10.18
C ASP A 196 -12.12 -22.15 9.76
N SER A 197 -12.23 -23.46 10.00
CA SER A 197 -11.20 -24.46 9.66
C SER A 197 -10.87 -24.52 8.16
N ALA A 198 -11.79 -24.17 7.27
CA ALA A 198 -11.56 -24.18 5.83
C ALA A 198 -10.70 -23.00 5.37
N SER A 199 -10.69 -21.90 6.13
CA SER A 199 -9.88 -20.73 5.81
C SER A 199 -8.40 -20.96 6.19
N PRO A 200 -7.46 -20.74 5.25
CA PRO A 200 -6.03 -20.84 5.53
C PRO A 200 -5.50 -19.62 6.30
N TYR A 201 -6.21 -18.49 6.28
CA TYR A 201 -5.76 -17.23 6.87
C TYR A 201 -5.90 -17.22 8.39
N LEU A 202 -4.92 -16.63 9.08
CA LEU A 202 -4.94 -16.50 10.54
C LEU A 202 -6.04 -15.54 11.00
N PHE A 203 -6.35 -14.50 10.21
CA PHE A 203 -7.40 -13.52 10.51
C PHE A 203 -8.47 -13.54 9.42
N PRO A 204 -9.75 -13.30 9.75
CA PRO A 204 -10.86 -13.27 8.81
C PRO A 204 -10.87 -11.95 8.02
N ILE A 205 -9.77 -11.68 7.29
CA ILE A 205 -9.60 -10.48 6.45
C ILE A 205 -9.77 -10.83 4.97
N LEU A 206 -9.35 -12.03 4.59
CA LEU A 206 -9.40 -12.54 3.22
C LEU A 206 -10.12 -13.90 3.20
N THR A 207 -10.75 -14.20 2.08
CA THR A 207 -11.49 -15.44 1.83
C THR A 207 -10.97 -16.17 0.59
N GLY A 208 -10.44 -15.44 -0.40
CA GLY A 208 -9.96 -16.03 -1.66
C GLY A 208 -8.60 -16.74 -1.57
N GLY A 209 -8.27 -17.54 -2.59
CA GLY A 209 -6.97 -18.22 -2.71
C GLY A 209 -5.79 -17.25 -2.82
N GLU A 210 -4.58 -17.69 -2.48
CA GLU A 210 -3.41 -16.81 -2.52
C GLU A 210 -3.10 -16.31 -3.94
N SER A 211 -2.69 -15.03 -4.05
CA SER A 211 -2.18 -14.42 -5.29
C SER A 211 -3.16 -14.37 -6.48
N THR A 212 -4.47 -14.51 -6.24
CA THR A 212 -5.48 -14.24 -7.28
C THR A 212 -5.82 -12.76 -7.38
N GLU A 213 -6.32 -12.33 -8.53
CA GLU A 213 -6.79 -10.94 -8.70
C GLU A 213 -8.01 -10.66 -7.81
N ALA A 214 -8.88 -11.65 -7.59
CA ALA A 214 -10.03 -11.53 -6.70
C ALA A 214 -9.58 -11.24 -5.26
N THR A 215 -8.63 -12.01 -4.74
CA THR A 215 -8.06 -11.80 -3.41
C THR A 215 -7.30 -10.48 -3.30
N TYR A 216 -6.65 -10.02 -4.38
CA TYR A 216 -6.04 -8.69 -4.41
C TYR A 216 -7.10 -7.59 -4.28
N ARG A 217 -8.25 -7.71 -4.96
CA ARG A 217 -9.36 -6.75 -4.83
C ARG A 217 -9.99 -6.79 -3.44
N GLU A 218 -10.18 -7.98 -2.88
CA GLU A 218 -10.63 -8.17 -1.50
C GLU A 218 -9.70 -7.46 -0.52
N TYR A 219 -8.39 -7.66 -0.66
CA TYR A 219 -7.39 -6.93 0.12
C TYR A 219 -7.49 -5.41 -0.04
N GLN A 220 -7.71 -4.89 -1.25
CA GLN A 220 -7.87 -3.44 -1.45
C GLN A 220 -9.10 -2.89 -0.71
N ILE A 221 -10.21 -3.64 -0.71
CA ILE A 221 -11.42 -3.27 0.03
C ILE A 221 -11.14 -3.31 1.53
N ALA A 222 -10.53 -4.39 2.03
CA ALA A 222 -10.18 -4.55 3.43
C ALA A 222 -9.24 -3.43 3.91
N LEU A 223 -8.23 -3.05 3.12
CA LEU A 223 -7.32 -1.95 3.43
C LEU A 223 -8.05 -0.59 3.51
N ARG A 224 -8.99 -0.33 2.59
CA ARG A 224 -9.80 0.91 2.61
C ARG A 224 -10.68 0.95 3.85
N ASN A 225 -11.38 -0.13 4.15
CA ASN A 225 -12.21 -0.22 5.36
C ASN A 225 -11.36 -0.05 6.62
N PHE A 226 -10.22 -0.74 6.71
CA PHE A 226 -9.31 -0.63 7.85
C PHE A 226 -8.82 0.81 8.06
N ASN A 227 -8.39 1.52 7.01
CA ASN A 227 -8.00 2.92 7.14
C ASN A 227 -9.18 3.85 7.51
N TYR A 228 -10.39 3.55 7.03
CA TYR A 228 -11.59 4.29 7.43
C TYR A 228 -11.91 4.08 8.92
N GLN A 229 -11.82 2.85 9.42
CA GLN A 229 -12.00 2.57 10.85
C GLN A 229 -10.90 3.21 11.71
N LEU A 230 -9.66 3.30 11.22
CA LEU A 230 -8.59 4.05 11.89
C LEU A 230 -8.89 5.56 11.95
N LEU A 231 -9.49 6.13 10.91
CA LEU A 231 -9.95 7.52 10.93
C LEU A 231 -11.04 7.74 12.00
N LEU A 232 -11.99 6.81 12.10
CA LEU A 232 -13.01 6.86 13.16
C LEU A 232 -12.40 6.71 14.55
N LEU A 233 -11.43 5.81 14.73
CA LEU A 233 -10.68 5.68 15.99
C LEU A 233 -9.95 6.98 16.36
N LYS A 234 -9.31 7.64 15.38
CA LYS A 234 -8.68 8.96 15.58
C LYS A 234 -9.69 9.96 16.14
N GLN A 235 -10.88 10.04 15.56
CA GLN A 235 -11.93 10.98 15.98
C GLN A 235 -12.46 10.66 17.38
N VAL A 236 -12.81 9.39 17.60
CA VAL A 236 -13.35 8.89 18.88
C VAL A 236 -12.38 9.13 20.04
N LEU A 237 -11.09 8.93 19.82
CA LEU A 237 -10.05 9.07 20.84
C LEU A 237 -9.39 10.46 20.84
N ALA A 238 -9.89 11.37 20.01
CA ALA A 238 -9.35 12.72 19.82
C ALA A 238 -7.83 12.73 19.63
N LEU A 239 -7.29 11.83 18.79
CA LEU A 239 -5.86 11.76 18.51
C LEU A 239 -5.43 12.92 17.61
N THR A 240 -4.26 13.49 17.87
CA THR A 240 -3.74 14.61 17.07
C THR A 240 -3.00 14.09 15.83
N SER A 241 -2.30 12.96 15.96
CA SER A 241 -1.55 12.30 14.90
C SER A 241 -2.48 11.66 13.85
N ASP A 242 -2.02 11.63 12.60
CA ASP A 242 -2.70 10.87 11.54
C ASP A 242 -2.54 9.36 11.74
N LEU A 243 -3.66 8.69 11.98
CA LEU A 243 -3.69 7.23 12.12
C LEU A 243 -3.97 6.57 10.77
N SER A 244 -3.04 5.73 10.33
CA SER A 244 -3.19 4.92 9.12
C SER A 244 -2.54 3.55 9.29
N SER A 245 -2.89 2.61 8.42
CA SER A 245 -2.23 1.29 8.33
C SER A 245 -0.71 1.35 8.15
N TYR A 246 -0.18 2.50 7.74
CA TYR A 246 1.26 2.72 7.57
C TYR A 246 1.93 3.25 8.84
N ALA A 247 1.19 3.88 9.76
CA ALA A 247 1.73 4.45 11.00
C ALA A 247 2.39 3.36 11.87
N ALA A 248 1.75 2.20 12.01
CA ALA A 248 2.28 1.06 12.76
C ALA A 248 3.66 0.58 12.27
N LYS A 249 3.99 0.78 10.99
CA LYS A 249 5.30 0.42 10.43
C LYS A 249 6.42 1.38 10.85
N HIS A 250 6.08 2.66 11.07
CA HIS A 250 7.04 3.74 11.36
C HIS A 250 7.22 4.00 12.85
N HIS A 251 6.54 3.23 13.69
CA HIS A 251 6.88 3.13 15.10
C HIS A 251 8.02 2.15 15.32
N THR A 252 9.25 2.64 15.22
CA THR A 252 10.34 2.14 16.04
C THR A 252 10.14 2.74 17.43
N ILE A 253 9.62 1.95 18.38
CA ILE A 253 9.78 2.31 19.79
C ILE A 253 10.92 1.45 20.32
N SER A 254 11.99 2.12 20.75
CA SER A 254 12.78 1.67 21.89
C SER A 254 11.83 1.71 23.09
N ILE A 255 11.15 0.59 23.37
CA ILE A 255 10.57 0.32 24.69
C ILE A 255 11.62 -0.46 25.44
#